data_AF-A0A6J1B489-F1
#
_entry.id   AF-A0A6J1B489-F1
#
_cell.length_a   1.000
_cell.length_b   1.000
_cell.length_c   1.000
_cell.angle_alpha   90.00
_cell.angle_beta   90.00
_cell.angle_gamma   90.00
#
_symmetry.space_group_name_H-M   'P 1'
#
loop_
_entity.id
_entity.type
_entity.pdbx_description
1 polymer ?
#
loop_
_entity_poly.entity_id
_entity_poly.type
_entity_poly.pdbx_seq_one_letter_code
_entity_poly.pdbx_strand_id
1 'polypeptide(L)'
;MQNPRKGAEAGKFSRHKENKGKKKNKEREERETRRRERGGKKMKAEKGRSVEERYTQWKSLVPVLYDWLANHNLVWPSLSCRWGPQLEQATYKNRQRLYLSEQTDGSVPNTLVIANCEVVKPRVAAAEHISQFNEEARSPFVKKYKTIIHPGEVNRIRELPQNSKIVATHTDSPDVLIWDLEAQPNRHAVLGATDSRPDLILTGHQDDAEFALAMCPTEPFVLSGGKDKSVVLWSIHDQISTLAMEPGPTKSPGSTGTSTKHASKGSGNNDKHVDGPVIGPRGIYQGHEDTVEDVQFCPSSAQEFCSVGDDSCLILWDARAGVTPAVKVEKAHNADLHCVDWNPHDVNLILTGSADNTVHMFDRRNLTSGGIGSPVHKFEGHSAAVLCVQWSPDTSSVFGSSAEDGILNIWDHEKIGKKQDAAGSRAANAPPGLFFQHAGHRDKVVDFHWNTSDPWTIVSVSDDCESTNGGGTLQIWRMIDLIYRPAEEVLAELDKFKSHILACDKN
;
A
#
# COMPACT_ATOMS: atom_id res chain seq x y z
N MET A 1 68.25 -60.43 0.89
CA MET A 1 67.14 -61.36 0.53
C MET A 1 65.97 -61.11 1.47
N GLN A 2 64.79 -60.87 0.86
CA GLN A 2 63.42 -61.11 1.35
C GLN A 2 62.95 -60.65 2.75
N ASN A 3 62.12 -59.59 2.67
CA ASN A 3 60.71 -59.46 3.09
C ASN A 3 60.29 -59.12 4.55
N PRO A 4 59.44 -58.09 4.73
CA PRO A 4 58.77 -57.73 5.97
C PRO A 4 57.34 -58.30 6.05
N ARG A 5 56.84 -58.57 7.25
CA ARG A 5 55.39 -58.64 7.56
C ARG A 5 55.14 -58.24 9.01
N LYS A 6 54.43 -57.13 9.20
CA LYS A 6 53.22 -56.96 10.06
C LYS A 6 52.95 -55.48 10.29
N GLY A 7 51.80 -55.00 9.80
CA GLY A 7 51.35 -53.63 10.02
C GLY A 7 50.28 -53.17 9.06
N ALA A 8 49.22 -53.96 8.84
CA ALA A 8 48.13 -53.57 7.92
C ALA A 8 46.77 -54.17 8.29
N GLU A 9 46.32 -54.07 9.54
CA GLU A 9 44.92 -54.42 9.89
C GLU A 9 44.17 -53.38 10.75
N ALA A 10 44.83 -52.41 11.39
CA ALA A 10 44.14 -51.41 12.21
C ALA A 10 43.49 -50.25 11.43
N GLY A 11 43.93 -49.97 10.19
CA GLY A 11 43.49 -48.78 9.42
C GLY A 11 42.16 -48.93 8.64
N LYS A 12 41.72 -50.16 8.33
CA LYS A 12 40.49 -50.39 7.53
C LYS A 12 39.21 -50.33 8.36
N PHE A 13 39.25 -50.71 9.65
CA PHE A 13 38.06 -50.65 10.52
C PHE A 13 37.71 -49.22 10.97
N SER A 14 38.71 -48.34 11.16
CA SER A 14 38.50 -46.94 11.58
C SER A 14 37.79 -46.11 10.49
N ARG A 15 38.27 -46.19 9.23
CA ARG A 15 37.66 -45.47 8.09
C ARG A 15 36.24 -45.96 7.77
N HIS A 16 35.92 -47.22 8.03
CA HIS A 16 34.58 -47.76 7.80
C HIS A 16 33.56 -47.31 8.87
N LYS A 17 34.01 -47.12 10.13
CA LYS A 17 33.17 -46.54 11.19
C LYS A 17 32.93 -45.04 10.99
N GLU A 18 33.96 -44.28 10.59
CA GLU A 18 33.80 -42.85 10.25
C GLU A 18 32.86 -42.62 9.06
N ASN A 19 32.99 -43.40 7.97
CA ASN A 19 32.09 -43.27 6.81
C ASN A 19 30.64 -43.69 7.14
N LYS A 20 30.43 -44.68 8.00
CA LYS A 20 29.08 -45.05 8.47
C LYS A 20 28.47 -43.98 9.40
N GLY A 21 29.29 -43.32 10.23
CA GLY A 21 28.86 -42.20 11.08
C GLY A 21 28.44 -40.97 10.26
N LYS A 22 29.25 -40.60 9.26
CA LYS A 22 28.93 -39.49 8.33
C LYS A 22 27.66 -39.75 7.50
N LYS A 23 27.46 -40.99 7.03
CA LYS A 23 26.24 -41.37 6.29
C LYS A 23 24.98 -41.34 7.16
N LYS A 24 25.07 -41.81 8.41
CA LYS A 24 23.96 -41.74 9.38
C LYS A 24 23.59 -40.30 9.77
N ASN A 25 24.57 -39.41 9.91
CA ASN A 25 24.29 -38.00 10.19
C ASN A 25 23.60 -37.32 9.00
N LYS A 26 24.07 -37.56 7.77
CA LYS A 26 23.43 -37.04 6.56
C LYS A 26 21.97 -37.54 6.39
N GLU A 27 21.72 -38.82 6.62
CA GLU A 27 20.36 -39.38 6.59
C GLU A 27 19.46 -38.84 7.71
N ARG A 28 20.03 -38.42 8.84
CA ARG A 28 19.29 -37.81 9.95
C ARG A 28 18.94 -36.36 9.64
N GLU A 29 19.87 -35.58 9.10
CA GLU A 29 19.63 -34.21 8.62
C GLU A 29 18.58 -34.20 7.51
N GLU A 30 18.67 -35.07 6.50
CA GLU A 30 17.67 -35.18 5.43
C GLU A 30 16.27 -35.54 5.96
N ARG A 31 16.19 -36.38 7.00
CA ARG A 31 14.92 -36.72 7.67
C ARG A 31 14.35 -35.54 8.47
N GLU A 32 15.21 -34.74 9.10
CA GLU A 32 14.80 -33.54 9.83
C GLU A 32 14.32 -32.45 8.88
N THR A 33 15.00 -32.22 7.75
CA THR A 33 14.56 -31.29 6.70
C THR A 33 13.21 -31.69 6.12
N ARG A 34 13.03 -32.97 5.76
CA ARG A 34 11.73 -33.48 5.28
C ARG A 34 10.62 -33.37 6.33
N ARG A 35 10.94 -33.49 7.62
CA ARG A 35 9.98 -33.27 8.71
C ARG A 35 9.59 -31.80 8.86
N ARG A 36 10.56 -30.87 8.75
CA ARG A 36 10.30 -29.42 8.77
C ARG A 36 9.46 -28.99 7.57
N GLU A 37 9.78 -29.46 6.37
CA GLU A 37 8.99 -29.22 5.15
C GLU A 37 7.56 -29.77 5.26
N ARG A 38 7.38 -30.99 5.79
CA ARG A 38 6.05 -31.56 6.03
C ARG A 38 5.27 -30.79 7.10
N GLY A 39 5.94 -30.34 8.16
CA GLY A 39 5.36 -29.49 9.20
C GLY A 39 4.89 -28.14 8.64
N GLY A 40 5.74 -27.47 7.84
CA GLY A 40 5.40 -26.23 7.15
C GLY A 40 4.23 -26.38 6.19
N LYS A 41 4.20 -27.46 5.40
CA LYS A 41 3.06 -27.77 4.52
C LYS A 41 1.76 -27.99 5.29
N LYS A 42 1.82 -28.68 6.43
CA LYS A 42 0.63 -28.91 7.27
C LYS A 42 0.12 -27.62 7.90
N MET A 43 1.00 -26.77 8.45
CA MET A 43 0.64 -25.46 8.99
C MET A 43 0.06 -24.54 7.91
N LYS A 44 0.63 -24.51 6.70
CA LYS A 44 0.09 -23.73 5.57
C LYS A 44 -1.31 -24.21 5.18
N ALA A 45 -1.55 -25.52 5.17
CA ALA A 45 -2.87 -26.09 4.89
C ALA A 45 -3.91 -25.78 5.99
N GLU A 46 -3.51 -25.81 7.26
CA GLU A 46 -4.38 -25.42 8.38
C GLU A 46 -4.70 -23.92 8.35
N LYS A 47 -3.71 -23.05 8.10
CA LYS A 47 -3.91 -21.61 7.88
C LYS A 47 -4.87 -21.35 6.72
N GLY A 48 -4.65 -21.99 5.58
CA GLY A 48 -5.52 -21.84 4.40
C GLY A 48 -6.98 -22.25 4.66
N ARG A 49 -7.22 -23.33 5.42
CA ARG A 49 -8.57 -23.72 5.83
C ARG A 49 -9.24 -22.66 6.71
N SER A 50 -8.51 -22.14 7.69
CA SER A 50 -9.02 -21.08 8.57
C SER A 50 -9.34 -19.78 7.81
N VAL A 51 -8.52 -19.42 6.80
CA VAL A 51 -8.76 -18.27 5.94
C VAL A 51 -10.06 -18.43 5.15
N GLU A 52 -10.30 -19.60 4.55
CA GLU A 52 -11.50 -19.83 3.74
C GLU A 52 -12.78 -19.89 4.59
N GLU A 53 -12.69 -20.42 5.82
CA GLU A 53 -13.79 -20.39 6.79
C GLU A 53 -14.15 -18.94 7.17
N ARG A 54 -13.15 -18.11 7.49
CA ARG A 54 -13.33 -16.67 7.78
C ARG A 54 -13.95 -15.95 6.60
N TYR A 55 -13.45 -16.20 5.39
CA TYR A 55 -13.95 -15.58 4.17
C TYR A 55 -15.41 -15.99 3.88
N THR A 56 -15.74 -17.28 4.02
CA THR A 56 -17.12 -17.78 3.85
C THR A 56 -18.08 -17.12 4.85
N GLN A 57 -17.65 -16.99 6.10
CA GLN A 57 -18.43 -16.29 7.12
C GLN A 57 -18.62 -14.82 6.75
N TRP A 58 -17.56 -14.11 6.38
CA TRP A 58 -17.63 -12.72 5.93
C TRP A 58 -18.60 -12.56 4.75
N LYS A 59 -18.50 -13.42 3.74
CA LYS A 59 -19.37 -13.40 2.55
C LYS A 59 -20.85 -13.48 2.91
N SER A 60 -21.20 -14.32 3.89
CA SER A 60 -22.59 -14.44 4.37
C SER A 60 -23.13 -13.15 5.01
N LEU A 61 -22.24 -12.29 5.53
CA LEU A 61 -22.57 -11.02 6.18
C LEU A 61 -22.54 -9.83 5.22
N VAL A 62 -22.00 -9.99 4.01
CA VAL A 62 -21.85 -8.89 3.05
C VAL A 62 -23.14 -8.08 2.82
N PRO A 63 -24.33 -8.70 2.62
CA PRO A 63 -25.58 -7.96 2.42
C PRO A 63 -26.03 -7.09 3.60
N VAL A 64 -25.47 -7.32 4.79
CA VAL A 64 -25.83 -6.61 6.02
C VAL A 64 -24.77 -5.57 6.38
N LEU A 65 -23.51 -5.79 5.98
CA LEU A 65 -22.38 -4.94 6.37
C LEU A 65 -22.02 -3.86 5.35
N TYR A 66 -22.41 -4.02 4.09
CA TYR A 66 -21.98 -3.13 3.00
C TYR A 66 -23.18 -2.56 2.24
N ASP A 67 -23.15 -1.25 2.00
CA ASP A 67 -24.03 -0.58 1.04
C ASP A 67 -23.61 -0.87 -0.40
N TRP A 68 -22.33 -1.14 -0.62
CA TRP A 68 -21.79 -1.48 -1.93
C TRP A 68 -20.53 -2.30 -1.77
N LEU A 69 -20.41 -3.34 -2.59
CA LEU A 69 -19.21 -4.14 -2.74
C LEU A 69 -19.04 -4.49 -4.22
N ALA A 70 -17.83 -4.33 -4.75
CA ALA A 70 -17.43 -4.80 -6.05
C ALA A 70 -16.09 -5.52 -5.94
N ASN A 71 -16.07 -6.80 -6.31
CA ASN A 71 -14.86 -7.62 -6.36
C ASN A 71 -14.35 -7.71 -7.80
N HIS A 72 -13.07 -7.42 -8.02
CA HIS A 72 -12.42 -7.51 -9.32
C HIS A 72 -11.14 -8.32 -9.22
N ASN A 73 -11.13 -9.49 -9.85
CA ASN A 73 -9.95 -10.34 -9.88
C ASN A 73 -8.88 -9.77 -10.84
N LEU A 74 -7.65 -9.61 -10.35
CA LEU A 74 -6.54 -9.05 -11.12
C LEU A 74 -5.80 -10.15 -11.89
N VAL A 75 -5.16 -9.78 -13.00
CA VAL A 75 -4.27 -10.72 -13.74
C VAL A 75 -2.91 -10.79 -13.08
N TRP A 76 -2.42 -9.62 -12.67
CA TRP A 76 -1.11 -9.41 -12.09
C TRP A 76 -1.27 -8.68 -10.75
N PRO A 77 -0.44 -8.99 -9.74
CA PRO A 77 -0.42 -8.29 -8.47
C PRO A 77 -0.39 -6.78 -8.65
N SER A 78 -1.18 -6.09 -7.83
CA SER A 78 -1.15 -4.64 -7.71
C SER A 78 -0.65 -4.27 -6.33
N LEU A 79 0.52 -3.64 -6.24
CA LEU A 79 1.07 -3.12 -4.99
C LEU A 79 0.52 -1.76 -4.60
N SER A 80 -0.11 -1.03 -5.53
CA SER A 80 -0.74 0.25 -5.22
C SER A 80 -2.05 0.46 -5.95
N CYS A 81 -3.01 1.08 -5.27
CA CYS A 81 -4.28 1.48 -5.84
C CYS A 81 -4.64 2.91 -5.42
N ARG A 82 -5.10 3.73 -6.38
CA ARG A 82 -5.47 5.13 -6.10
C ARG A 82 -6.74 5.55 -6.83
N TRP A 83 -7.60 6.26 -6.12
CA TRP A 83 -8.72 6.97 -6.73
C TRP A 83 -8.18 8.19 -7.47
N GLY A 84 -8.61 8.34 -8.72
CA GLY A 84 -8.34 9.53 -9.51
C GLY A 84 -9.55 10.47 -9.60
N PRO A 85 -9.54 11.42 -10.55
CA PRO A 85 -10.60 12.42 -10.68
C PRO A 85 -11.94 11.78 -11.03
N GLN A 86 -13.01 12.38 -10.49
CA GLN A 86 -14.37 12.11 -10.93
C GLN A 86 -14.60 12.71 -12.32
N LEU A 87 -14.95 11.86 -13.28
CA LEU A 87 -15.14 12.22 -14.68
C LEU A 87 -16.57 12.64 -14.98
N GLU A 88 -17.55 11.92 -14.42
CA GLU A 88 -18.97 12.14 -14.68
C GLU A 88 -19.79 11.90 -13.41
N GLN A 89 -20.80 12.74 -13.20
CA GLN A 89 -21.83 12.51 -12.19
C GLN A 89 -23.14 12.14 -12.87
N ALA A 90 -23.76 11.04 -12.46
CA ALA A 90 -25.09 10.66 -12.93
C ALA A 90 -26.03 10.35 -11.76
N THR A 91 -27.30 10.09 -12.07
CA THR A 91 -28.34 9.88 -11.05
C THR A 91 -28.04 8.69 -10.12
N TYR A 92 -27.47 7.61 -10.67
CA TYR A 92 -27.34 6.32 -9.99
C TYR A 92 -25.89 5.89 -9.75
N LYS A 93 -24.97 6.31 -10.62
CA LYS A 93 -23.56 5.97 -10.56
C LYS A 93 -22.72 7.12 -11.07
N ASN A 94 -21.60 7.38 -10.42
CA ASN A 94 -20.59 8.32 -10.90
C ASN A 94 -19.52 7.54 -11.66
N ARG A 95 -18.84 8.18 -12.61
CA ARG A 95 -17.67 7.61 -13.27
C ARG A 95 -16.42 8.30 -12.75
N GLN A 96 -15.46 7.53 -12.28
CA GLN A 96 -14.22 8.02 -11.68
C GLN A 96 -13.02 7.25 -12.24
N ARG A 97 -11.84 7.87 -12.25
CA ARG A 97 -10.60 7.17 -12.56
C ARG A 97 -10.16 6.31 -11.38
N LEU A 98 -9.53 5.19 -11.71
CA LEU A 98 -8.86 4.32 -10.76
C LEU A 98 -7.50 3.93 -11.35
N TYR A 99 -6.45 4.02 -10.56
CA TYR A 99 -5.08 3.71 -10.97
C TYR A 99 -4.57 2.49 -10.23
N LEU A 100 -3.92 1.59 -10.96
CA LEU A 100 -3.41 0.32 -10.45
C LEU A 100 -2.02 0.06 -11.03
N SER A 101 -1.15 -0.51 -10.22
CA SER A 101 0.07 -1.16 -10.67
C SER A 101 -0.24 -2.58 -11.18
N GLU A 102 0.52 -3.08 -12.14
CA GLU A 102 0.59 -4.50 -12.48
C GLU A 102 2.05 -4.95 -12.42
N GLN A 103 2.38 -5.80 -11.44
CA GLN A 103 3.68 -6.45 -11.32
C GLN A 103 3.69 -7.82 -12.01
N THR A 104 4.60 -8.00 -12.95
CA THR A 104 4.63 -9.18 -13.82
C THR A 104 5.83 -10.06 -13.52
N ASP A 105 5.74 -11.33 -13.91
CA ASP A 105 6.87 -12.28 -13.81
C ASP A 105 7.92 -12.11 -14.94
N GLY A 106 7.85 -11.01 -15.70
CA GLY A 106 8.67 -10.74 -16.87
C GLY A 106 8.17 -11.38 -18.17
N SER A 107 7.09 -12.18 -18.15
CA SER A 107 6.46 -12.70 -19.38
C SER A 107 5.80 -11.61 -20.24
N VAL A 108 5.37 -10.52 -19.61
CA VAL A 108 4.98 -9.25 -20.22
C VAL A 108 5.56 -8.11 -19.40
N PRO A 109 5.70 -6.89 -19.96
CA PRO A 109 6.20 -5.74 -19.19
C PRO A 109 5.29 -5.36 -18.02
N ASN A 110 5.88 -4.78 -16.97
CA ASN A 110 5.15 -4.11 -15.89
C ASN A 110 4.31 -2.95 -16.44
N THR A 111 3.18 -2.66 -15.78
CA THR A 111 2.30 -1.59 -16.26
C THR A 111 1.72 -0.72 -15.16
N LEU A 112 1.50 0.55 -15.52
CA LEU A 112 0.57 1.43 -14.82
C LEU A 112 -0.76 1.40 -15.59
N VAL A 113 -1.80 0.92 -14.92
CA VAL A 113 -3.15 0.76 -15.45
C VAL A 113 -4.02 1.92 -15.00
N ILE A 114 -4.66 2.55 -15.97
CA ILE A 114 -5.70 3.55 -15.76
C ILE A 114 -7.02 2.90 -16.13
N ALA A 115 -7.92 2.82 -15.16
CA ALA A 115 -9.25 2.27 -15.31
C ALA A 115 -10.33 3.35 -15.13
N ASN A 116 -11.48 3.11 -15.73
CA ASN A 116 -12.73 3.76 -15.39
C ASN A 116 -13.48 2.89 -14.40
N CYS A 117 -13.79 3.47 -13.25
CA CYS A 117 -14.65 2.87 -12.24
C CYS A 117 -16.05 3.51 -12.29
N GLU A 118 -17.09 2.68 -12.32
CA GLU A 118 -18.46 3.10 -12.10
C GLU A 118 -18.78 2.97 -10.60
N VAL A 119 -18.74 4.10 -9.89
CA VAL A 119 -19.03 4.20 -8.45
C VAL A 119 -20.54 4.30 -8.25
N VAL A 120 -21.15 3.25 -7.73
CA VAL A 120 -22.59 3.24 -7.43
C VAL A 120 -22.88 4.22 -6.30
N LYS A 121 -23.97 4.98 -6.34
CA LYS A 121 -24.33 5.90 -5.23
C LYS A 121 -24.91 5.15 -4.01
N PRO A 122 -24.91 5.76 -2.82
CA PRO A 122 -25.52 5.16 -1.63
C PRO A 122 -26.96 4.72 -1.91
N ARG A 123 -27.35 3.54 -1.40
CA ARG A 123 -28.71 2.98 -1.51
C ARG A 123 -29.20 2.70 -2.94
N VAL A 124 -28.30 2.69 -3.93
CA VAL A 124 -28.62 2.36 -5.33
C VAL A 124 -28.22 0.93 -5.70
N ALA A 125 -27.20 0.38 -5.02
CA ALA A 125 -26.72 -0.97 -5.32
C ALA A 125 -27.81 -2.01 -5.05
N ALA A 126 -28.06 -2.89 -6.02
CA ALA A 126 -29.03 -3.96 -5.89
C ALA A 126 -28.55 -4.98 -4.85
N ALA A 127 -29.46 -5.44 -3.98
CA ALA A 127 -29.16 -6.44 -2.96
C ALA A 127 -28.66 -7.76 -3.58
N GLU A 128 -29.16 -8.12 -4.77
CA GLU A 128 -28.70 -9.29 -5.53
C GLU A 128 -27.24 -9.13 -5.96
N HIS A 129 -26.83 -7.93 -6.37
CA HIS A 129 -25.45 -7.67 -6.74
C HIS A 129 -24.51 -7.77 -5.53
N ILE A 130 -24.93 -7.25 -4.39
CA ILE A 130 -24.16 -7.31 -3.13
C ILE A 130 -24.07 -8.76 -2.61
N SER A 131 -25.13 -9.56 -2.75
CA SER A 131 -25.21 -10.92 -2.21
C SER A 131 -24.63 -12.01 -3.13
N GLN A 132 -24.61 -11.80 -4.45
CA GLN A 132 -24.24 -12.82 -5.44
C GLN A 132 -23.10 -12.39 -6.37
N PHE A 133 -22.08 -11.72 -5.82
CA PHE A 133 -20.90 -11.38 -6.61
C PHE A 133 -20.06 -12.62 -6.96
N ASN A 134 -19.51 -12.63 -8.18
CA ASN A 134 -18.58 -13.66 -8.64
C ASN A 134 -17.15 -13.25 -8.27
N GLU A 135 -16.52 -14.06 -7.44
CA GLU A 135 -15.18 -13.82 -6.87
C GLU A 135 -14.06 -14.06 -7.88
N GLU A 136 -14.29 -14.96 -8.83
CA GLU A 136 -13.33 -15.35 -9.85
C GLU A 136 -13.38 -14.42 -11.06
N ALA A 137 -14.42 -13.57 -11.15
CA ALA A 137 -14.64 -12.70 -12.28
C ALA A 137 -14.06 -11.29 -12.09
N ARG A 138 -13.85 -10.63 -13.22
CA ARG A 138 -13.62 -9.19 -13.25
C ARG A 138 -14.94 -8.45 -13.05
N SER A 139 -14.92 -7.50 -12.11
CA SER A 139 -16.06 -6.61 -11.86
C SER A 139 -16.47 -5.86 -13.13
N PRO A 140 -17.79 -5.77 -13.45
CA PRO A 140 -18.28 -4.92 -14.53
C PRO A 140 -18.12 -3.42 -14.24
N PHE A 141 -17.87 -3.04 -12.98
CA PHE A 141 -17.70 -1.66 -12.55
C PHE A 141 -16.31 -1.11 -12.86
N VAL A 142 -15.31 -1.97 -13.08
CA VAL A 142 -13.93 -1.54 -13.34
C VAL A 142 -13.53 -1.94 -14.75
N LYS A 143 -13.38 -0.94 -15.62
CA LYS A 143 -13.05 -1.12 -17.04
C LYS A 143 -11.70 -0.48 -17.33
N LYS A 144 -10.72 -1.28 -17.76
CA LYS A 144 -9.43 -0.76 -18.20
C LYS A 144 -9.63 0.25 -19.32
N TYR A 145 -9.04 1.42 -19.17
CA TYR A 145 -9.13 2.53 -20.12
C TYR A 145 -7.82 2.74 -20.88
N LYS A 146 -6.70 2.82 -20.14
CA LYS A 146 -5.38 3.10 -20.69
C LYS A 146 -4.34 2.27 -19.95
N THR A 147 -3.31 1.81 -20.66
CA THR A 147 -2.15 1.12 -20.10
C THR A 147 -0.89 1.88 -20.48
N ILE A 148 -0.04 2.18 -19.50
CA ILE A 148 1.30 2.73 -19.69
C ILE A 148 2.27 1.59 -19.40
N ILE A 149 3.19 1.31 -20.33
CA ILE A 149 4.23 0.29 -20.12
C ILE A 149 5.29 0.92 -19.23
N HIS A 150 5.45 0.39 -18.03
CA HIS A 150 6.25 1.04 -17.01
C HIS A 150 7.67 0.42 -16.98
N PRO A 151 8.74 1.23 -16.95
CA PRO A 151 10.09 0.72 -16.78
C PRO A 151 10.27 0.33 -15.30
N GLY A 152 10.30 -0.98 -15.04
CA GLY A 152 10.39 -1.49 -13.67
C GLY A 152 9.03 -1.70 -13.00
N GLU A 153 9.05 -2.34 -11.84
CA GLU A 153 7.86 -2.62 -11.02
C GLU A 153 7.26 -1.31 -10.50
N VAL A 154 5.93 -1.21 -10.42
CA VAL A 154 5.26 -0.03 -9.85
C VAL A 154 4.89 -0.34 -8.41
N ASN A 155 5.69 0.17 -7.48
CA ASN A 155 5.54 -0.14 -6.05
C ASN A 155 4.58 0.82 -5.34
N ARG A 156 4.56 2.09 -5.75
CA ARG A 156 3.64 3.08 -5.20
C ARG A 156 3.19 4.10 -6.24
N ILE A 157 1.92 4.49 -6.18
CA ILE A 157 1.34 5.53 -7.03
C ILE A 157 0.85 6.68 -6.12
N ARG A 158 1.13 7.93 -6.51
CA ARG A 158 0.57 9.12 -5.87
C ARG A 158 0.12 10.15 -6.88
N GLU A 159 -1.10 10.63 -6.69
CA GLU A 159 -1.69 11.72 -7.47
C GLU A 159 -1.14 13.07 -7.01
N LEU A 160 -0.95 14.00 -7.94
CA LEU A 160 -0.76 15.40 -7.59
C LEU A 160 -2.10 16.07 -7.27
N PRO A 161 -2.35 16.56 -6.04
CA PRO A 161 -3.64 17.15 -5.67
C PRO A 161 -4.02 18.38 -6.51
N GLN A 162 -3.03 19.14 -6.98
CA GLN A 162 -3.22 20.37 -7.75
C GLN A 162 -3.46 20.12 -9.24
N ASN A 163 -3.13 18.92 -9.76
CA ASN A 163 -3.37 18.56 -11.15
C ASN A 163 -3.65 17.07 -11.30
N SER A 164 -4.91 16.73 -11.52
CA SER A 164 -5.40 15.34 -11.60
C SER A 164 -4.90 14.53 -12.80
N LYS A 165 -4.14 15.14 -13.70
CA LYS A 165 -3.47 14.43 -14.81
C LYS A 165 -2.11 13.86 -14.40
N ILE A 166 -1.51 14.39 -13.33
CA ILE A 166 -0.13 14.10 -12.97
C ILE A 166 -0.09 13.06 -11.86
N VAL A 167 0.68 12.00 -12.09
CA VAL A 167 1.01 11.00 -11.06
C VAL A 167 2.51 10.82 -10.95
N ALA A 168 2.96 10.54 -9.73
CA ALA A 168 4.28 10.03 -9.45
C ALA A 168 4.20 8.52 -9.21
N THR A 169 5.20 7.79 -9.69
CA THR A 169 5.38 6.37 -9.41
C THR A 169 6.74 6.11 -8.76
N HIS A 170 6.70 5.30 -7.71
CA HIS A 170 7.87 4.69 -7.11
C HIS A 170 8.13 3.34 -7.78
N THR A 171 9.40 3.04 -8.05
CA THR A 171 9.83 1.89 -8.86
C THR A 171 10.77 0.97 -8.10
N ASP A 172 11.26 -0.11 -8.72
CA ASP A 172 12.39 -0.95 -8.26
C ASP A 172 13.75 -0.35 -8.71
N SER A 173 13.88 0.97 -8.60
CA SER A 173 15.06 1.74 -9.02
C SER A 173 15.19 3.01 -8.15
N PRO A 174 16.40 3.61 -8.07
CA PRO A 174 16.61 4.88 -7.36
C PRO A 174 15.84 6.07 -7.96
N ASP A 175 15.31 5.95 -9.18
CA ASP A 175 14.59 7.03 -9.84
C ASP A 175 13.08 7.00 -9.52
N VAL A 176 12.51 8.18 -9.26
CA VAL A 176 11.05 8.39 -9.17
C VAL A 176 10.56 8.96 -10.50
N LEU A 177 9.45 8.43 -11.02
CA LEU A 177 8.96 8.79 -12.36
C LEU A 177 7.67 9.60 -12.27
N ILE A 178 7.56 10.65 -13.08
CA ILE A 178 6.35 11.47 -13.19
C ILE A 178 5.71 11.24 -14.56
N TRP A 179 4.38 11.14 -14.56
CA TRP A 179 3.57 10.86 -15.73
C TRP A 179 2.43 11.88 -15.87
N ASP A 180 2.28 12.45 -17.07
CA ASP A 180 1.03 13.06 -17.50
C ASP A 180 0.17 11.97 -18.14
N LEU A 181 -0.79 11.48 -17.36
CA LEU A 181 -1.65 10.36 -17.74
C LEU A 181 -2.47 10.62 -19.00
N GLU A 182 -2.80 11.87 -19.31
CA GLU A 182 -3.58 12.20 -20.50
C GLU A 182 -2.69 12.29 -21.74
N ALA A 183 -1.46 12.81 -21.61
CA ALA A 183 -0.47 12.86 -22.70
C ALA A 183 0.05 11.47 -23.11
N GLN A 184 0.13 10.53 -22.17
CA GLN A 184 0.63 9.18 -22.45
C GLN A 184 -0.32 8.39 -23.38
N PRO A 185 0.18 7.71 -24.42
CA PRO A 185 -0.65 6.90 -25.31
C PRO A 185 -1.11 5.61 -24.62
N ASN A 186 -2.26 5.08 -25.04
CA ASN A 186 -2.65 3.73 -24.64
C ASN A 186 -1.78 2.68 -25.35
N ARG A 187 -1.13 1.82 -24.57
CA ARG A 187 -0.25 0.76 -25.06
C ARG A 187 -0.79 -0.63 -24.74
N HIS A 188 -0.21 -1.64 -25.37
CA HIS A 188 -0.52 -3.05 -25.12
C HIS A 188 0.72 -3.74 -24.57
N ALA A 189 0.63 -4.28 -23.35
CA ALA A 189 1.71 -5.00 -22.71
C ALA A 189 1.85 -6.40 -23.34
N VAL A 190 2.78 -6.49 -24.29
CA VAL A 190 3.20 -7.74 -24.94
C VAL A 190 4.69 -7.91 -24.77
N LEU A 191 5.17 -9.16 -24.76
CA LEU A 191 6.59 -9.45 -24.61
C LEU A 191 7.43 -8.69 -25.65
N GLY A 192 8.44 -7.95 -25.18
CA GLY A 192 9.32 -7.15 -26.03
C GLY A 192 8.77 -5.78 -26.44
N ALA A 193 7.59 -5.38 -25.95
CA ALA A 193 7.12 -4.01 -26.13
C ALA A 193 8.07 -3.02 -25.44
N THR A 194 8.21 -1.82 -26.02
CA THR A 194 9.08 -0.78 -25.47
C THR A 194 8.39 -0.03 -24.34
N ASP A 195 9.18 0.29 -23.32
CA ASP A 195 8.75 1.08 -22.18
C ASP A 195 8.21 2.44 -22.63
N SER A 196 7.20 2.93 -21.91
CA SER A 196 6.74 4.30 -22.07
C SER A 196 7.82 5.25 -21.57
N ARG A 197 7.90 6.41 -22.22
CA ARG A 197 8.81 7.48 -21.81
C ARG A 197 8.15 8.28 -20.67
N PRO A 198 8.73 8.36 -19.46
CA PRO A 198 8.22 9.23 -18.41
C PRO A 198 8.32 10.70 -18.83
N ASP A 199 7.41 11.52 -18.30
CA ASP A 199 7.38 12.96 -18.56
C ASP A 199 8.44 13.71 -17.74
N LEU A 200 8.85 13.14 -16.59
CA LEU A 200 9.98 13.62 -15.79
C LEU A 200 10.58 12.46 -14.99
N ILE A 201 11.90 12.47 -14.85
CA ILE A 201 12.67 11.56 -14.01
C ILE A 201 13.26 12.36 -12.86
N LEU A 202 12.97 11.94 -11.64
CA LEU A 202 13.48 12.54 -10.41
C LEU A 202 14.66 11.71 -9.92
N THR A 203 15.84 12.31 -9.92
CA THR A 203 17.08 11.66 -9.45
C THR A 203 17.46 12.13 -8.06
N GLY A 204 18.18 11.31 -7.30
CA GLY A 204 18.73 11.70 -6.01
C GLY A 204 19.09 10.51 -5.13
N HIS A 205 18.27 9.46 -5.14
CA HIS A 205 18.57 8.26 -4.36
C HIS A 205 19.80 7.51 -4.90
N GLN A 206 20.48 6.80 -4.00
CA GLN A 206 21.68 6.01 -4.31
C GLN A 206 21.42 4.49 -4.35
N ASP A 207 20.27 4.07 -3.86
CA ASP A 207 19.79 2.68 -3.81
C ASP A 207 18.28 2.71 -4.09
N ASP A 208 17.68 1.55 -4.25
CA ASP A 208 16.24 1.42 -4.53
C ASP A 208 15.47 2.17 -3.45
N ALA A 209 14.66 3.11 -3.90
CA ALA A 209 13.55 3.56 -3.11
C ALA A 209 12.40 2.64 -3.52
N GLU A 210 11.76 1.93 -2.58
CA GLU A 210 10.75 0.93 -2.97
C GLU A 210 9.36 1.51 -2.82
N PHE A 211 9.00 1.93 -1.61
CA PHE A 211 7.63 2.28 -1.29
C PHE A 211 7.42 3.74 -0.92
N ALA A 212 8.30 4.38 -0.17
CA ALA A 212 8.05 5.71 0.38
C ALA A 212 7.84 6.77 -0.72
N LEU A 213 6.61 7.28 -0.88
CA LEU A 213 6.27 8.30 -1.87
C LEU A 213 5.08 9.14 -1.40
N ALA A 214 5.22 10.47 -1.46
CA ALA A 214 4.15 11.43 -1.19
C ALA A 214 4.20 12.63 -2.14
N MET A 215 3.02 13.16 -2.44
CA MET A 215 2.83 14.40 -3.20
C MET A 215 2.31 15.47 -2.26
N CYS A 216 2.90 16.66 -2.31
CA CYS A 216 2.52 17.73 -1.39
C CYS A 216 1.11 18.27 -1.74
N PRO A 217 0.22 18.46 -0.75
CA PRO A 217 -1.14 18.94 -0.99
C PRO A 217 -1.22 20.45 -1.27
N THR A 218 -0.22 21.22 -0.90
CA THR A 218 -0.23 22.69 -1.06
C THR A 218 0.60 23.17 -2.24
N GLU A 219 1.69 22.48 -2.58
CA GLU A 219 2.63 22.86 -3.65
C GLU A 219 2.98 21.65 -4.53
N PRO A 220 3.44 21.83 -5.78
CA PRO A 220 3.85 20.73 -6.65
C PRO A 220 5.23 20.20 -6.28
N PHE A 221 5.33 19.64 -5.07
CA PHE A 221 6.51 18.97 -4.53
C PHE A 221 6.29 17.47 -4.41
N VAL A 222 7.38 16.73 -4.56
CA VAL A 222 7.42 15.26 -4.43
C VAL A 222 8.40 14.91 -3.34
N LEU A 223 8.05 13.91 -2.54
CA LEU A 223 8.87 13.38 -1.46
C LEU A 223 8.97 11.87 -1.62
N SER A 224 10.17 11.31 -1.52
CA SER A 224 10.35 9.85 -1.40
C SER A 224 11.44 9.52 -0.39
N GLY A 225 11.44 8.26 0.04
CA GLY A 225 12.46 7.67 0.90
C GLY A 225 12.99 6.39 0.28
N GLY A 226 14.22 5.97 0.62
CA GLY A 226 14.79 4.75 0.05
C GLY A 226 15.68 3.94 0.98
N LYS A 227 16.21 2.82 0.45
CA LYS A 227 17.19 1.95 1.13
C LYS A 227 18.52 2.64 1.39
N ASP A 228 18.78 3.73 0.68
CA ASP A 228 19.88 4.65 0.95
C ASP A 228 19.67 5.51 2.21
N LYS A 229 18.62 5.23 3.00
CA LYS A 229 18.34 5.83 4.32
C LYS A 229 18.00 7.31 4.24
N SER A 230 17.78 7.80 3.02
CA SER A 230 17.61 9.21 2.72
C SER A 230 16.15 9.51 2.46
N VAL A 231 15.71 10.70 2.86
CA VAL A 231 14.47 11.29 2.36
C VAL A 231 14.84 12.35 1.34
N VAL A 232 14.21 12.35 0.17
CA VAL A 232 14.55 13.25 -0.93
C VAL A 232 13.32 14.05 -1.33
N LEU A 233 13.51 15.37 -1.46
CA LEU A 233 12.47 16.34 -1.82
C LEU A 233 12.77 16.92 -3.20
N TRP A 234 11.77 16.99 -4.07
CA TRP A 234 11.84 17.66 -5.37
C TRP A 234 10.75 18.71 -5.51
N SER A 235 11.01 19.70 -6.38
CA SER A 235 9.99 20.62 -6.89
C SER A 235 9.78 20.34 -8.37
N ILE A 236 8.53 20.07 -8.75
CA ILE A 236 8.13 19.83 -10.14
C ILE A 236 7.32 21.00 -10.74
N HIS A 237 7.28 22.13 -10.03
CA HIS A 237 6.53 23.35 -10.40
C HIS A 237 6.78 23.80 -11.85
N ASP A 238 8.05 23.94 -12.25
CA ASP A 238 8.42 24.49 -13.55
C ASP A 238 8.03 23.57 -14.71
N GLN A 239 8.12 22.26 -14.47
CA GLN A 239 7.81 21.24 -15.48
C GLN A 239 6.31 21.09 -15.67
N ILE A 240 5.53 21.08 -14.59
CA ILE A 240 4.06 21.06 -14.68
C ILE A 240 3.55 22.32 -15.35
N SER A 241 4.11 23.49 -15.02
CA SER A 241 3.73 24.75 -15.70
C SER A 241 3.99 24.66 -17.21
N THR A 242 5.08 24.03 -17.62
CA THR A 242 5.40 23.79 -19.03
C THR A 242 4.44 22.79 -19.68
N LEU A 243 4.09 21.69 -19.00
CA LEU A 243 3.13 20.70 -19.47
C LEU A 243 1.70 21.27 -19.59
N ALA A 244 1.33 22.21 -18.73
CA ALA A 244 0.02 22.87 -18.75
C ALA A 244 -0.14 23.90 -19.88
N MET A 245 0.97 24.40 -20.45
CA MET A 245 0.95 25.26 -21.62
C MET A 245 0.85 24.40 -22.89
N GLU A 246 -0.38 24.19 -23.39
CA GLU A 246 -0.67 23.48 -24.65
C GLU A 246 0.33 23.85 -25.76
N PRO A 247 0.93 22.86 -26.47
CA PRO A 247 1.75 23.17 -27.62
C PRO A 247 0.86 23.68 -28.77
N GLY A 248 0.93 24.98 -29.06
CA GLY A 248 0.49 25.52 -30.34
C GLY A 248 1.20 24.80 -31.51
N PRO A 249 0.65 24.87 -32.73
CA PRO A 249 1.14 24.07 -33.86
C PRO A 249 2.63 24.31 -34.10
N THR A 250 3.37 23.20 -34.09
CA THR A 250 4.82 23.10 -34.19
C THR A 250 5.42 23.99 -35.28
N LYS A 251 6.32 24.89 -34.90
CA LYS A 251 7.42 25.31 -35.76
C LYS A 251 8.71 24.84 -35.11
N SER A 252 9.40 23.92 -35.78
CA SER A 252 10.71 23.42 -35.40
C SER A 252 11.71 24.58 -35.25
N PRO A 253 12.56 24.57 -34.21
CA PRO A 253 13.86 25.22 -34.29
C PRO A 253 14.97 24.16 -34.18
N GLY A 254 15.91 24.25 -35.11
CA GLY A 254 17.04 23.36 -35.22
C GLY A 254 18.03 23.44 -34.06
N SER A 255 18.75 22.32 -33.90
CA SER A 255 20.16 22.21 -33.55
C SER A 255 20.84 23.49 -33.03
N THR A 256 21.11 23.53 -31.73
CA THR A 256 22.43 23.90 -31.20
C THR A 256 22.57 23.31 -29.80
N GLY A 257 23.21 22.14 -29.72
CA GLY A 257 23.56 21.50 -28.45
C GLY A 257 24.75 22.19 -27.80
N THR A 258 24.67 22.42 -26.49
CA THR A 258 25.85 22.56 -25.63
C THR A 258 25.72 21.52 -24.52
N SER A 259 26.41 20.40 -24.72
CA SER A 259 26.49 19.29 -23.77
C SER A 259 27.60 19.58 -22.76
N THR A 260 27.27 19.83 -21.50
CA THR A 260 28.23 19.73 -20.40
C THR A 260 28.25 18.29 -19.91
N LYS A 261 29.28 17.53 -20.31
CA LYS A 261 29.55 16.18 -19.83
C LYS A 261 30.10 16.25 -18.40
N HIS A 262 29.34 15.76 -17.42
CA HIS A 262 29.93 15.23 -16.19
C HIS A 262 30.09 13.72 -16.36
N ALA A 263 31.34 13.27 -16.38
CA ALA A 263 31.69 11.86 -16.47
C ALA A 263 31.78 11.28 -15.04
N SER A 264 30.83 10.43 -14.65
CA SER A 264 31.02 9.44 -13.59
C SER A 264 31.53 8.15 -14.24
N LYS A 265 32.69 7.66 -13.78
CA LYS A 265 33.22 6.35 -14.18
C LYS A 265 32.50 5.28 -13.36
N GLY A 266 31.76 4.41 -14.04
CA GLY A 266 31.04 3.30 -13.44
C GLY A 266 31.89 2.07 -13.11
N SER A 267 31.28 1.19 -12.31
CA SER A 267 31.56 -0.24 -12.28
C SER A 267 30.23 -1.00 -12.40
N GLY A 268 29.97 -1.45 -13.63
CA GLY A 268 29.12 -2.59 -14.03
C GLY A 268 27.78 -2.86 -13.32
N ASN A 269 26.68 -2.43 -13.95
CA ASN A 269 25.52 -3.28 -14.19
C ASN A 269 24.73 -2.79 -15.41
N ASN A 270 23.97 -3.68 -16.05
CA ASN A 270 23.21 -3.43 -17.28
C ASN A 270 21.98 -2.53 -17.03
N ASP A 271 22.19 -1.28 -16.62
CA ASP A 271 21.08 -0.36 -16.41
C ASP A 271 20.58 0.15 -17.75
N LYS A 272 19.37 -0.30 -18.12
CA LYS A 272 18.58 0.33 -19.17
C LYS A 272 18.21 1.73 -18.70
N HIS A 273 19.02 2.71 -19.05
CA HIS A 273 18.73 4.10 -18.72
C HIS A 273 17.37 4.50 -19.31
N VAL A 274 16.44 4.89 -18.46
CA VAL A 274 15.14 5.41 -18.88
C VAL A 274 15.37 6.77 -19.56
N ASP A 275 14.77 6.99 -20.72
CA ASP A 275 14.87 8.27 -21.45
C ASP A 275 13.77 9.23 -20.94
N GLY A 276 14.12 10.46 -20.61
CA GLY A 276 13.19 11.47 -20.10
C GLY A 276 13.91 12.75 -19.66
N PRO A 277 13.20 13.87 -19.49
CA PRO A 277 13.75 15.04 -18.81
C PRO A 277 14.12 14.65 -17.37
N VAL A 278 15.26 15.13 -16.87
CA VAL A 278 15.76 14.79 -15.52
C VAL A 278 15.80 16.03 -14.66
N ILE A 279 15.35 15.91 -13.40
CA ILE A 279 15.62 16.91 -12.37
C ILE A 279 16.31 16.30 -11.16
N GLY A 280 17.18 17.09 -10.56
CA GLY A 280 17.86 16.75 -9.31
C GLY A 280 17.05 17.18 -8.08
N PRO A 281 17.49 16.74 -6.89
CA PRO A 281 16.77 16.99 -5.64
C PRO A 281 16.86 18.46 -5.22
N ARG A 282 15.78 18.96 -4.63
CA ARG A 282 15.75 20.23 -3.90
C ARG A 282 16.43 20.10 -2.53
N GLY A 283 16.30 18.94 -1.90
CA GLY A 283 16.96 18.62 -0.64
C GLY A 283 17.06 17.11 -0.43
N ILE A 284 18.16 16.67 0.18
CA ILE A 284 18.40 15.28 0.59
C ILE A 284 18.60 15.30 2.11
N TYR A 285 17.69 14.66 2.83
CA TYR A 285 17.58 14.70 4.28
C TYR A 285 18.11 13.40 4.87
N GLN A 286 18.96 13.54 5.88
CA GLN A 286 19.74 12.44 6.47
C GLN A 286 19.45 12.36 7.96
N GLY A 287 19.07 11.18 8.45
CA GLY A 287 18.75 10.98 9.86
C GLY A 287 18.22 9.61 10.22
N HIS A 288 17.72 8.85 9.24
CA HIS A 288 17.44 7.42 9.42
C HIS A 288 18.74 6.61 9.42
N GLU A 289 18.74 5.51 10.16
CA GLU A 289 19.87 4.57 10.24
C GLU A 289 19.64 3.29 9.42
N ASP A 290 18.46 3.15 8.82
CA ASP A 290 18.06 2.05 7.95
C ASP A 290 17.05 2.52 6.88
N THR A 291 16.50 1.60 6.09
CA THR A 291 15.55 1.88 4.99
C THR A 291 14.42 2.81 5.43
N VAL A 292 14.10 3.81 4.60
CA VAL A 292 12.91 4.65 4.78
C VAL A 292 11.72 4.00 4.07
N GLU A 293 10.74 3.55 4.84
CA GLU A 293 9.60 2.76 4.38
C GLU A 293 8.41 3.64 3.95
N ASP A 294 8.21 4.79 4.60
CA ASP A 294 7.14 5.72 4.22
C ASP A 294 7.44 7.17 4.58
N VAL A 295 6.81 8.08 3.83
CA VAL A 295 6.95 9.52 3.98
C VAL A 295 5.61 10.21 3.77
N GLN A 296 5.38 11.32 4.47
CA GLN A 296 4.14 12.10 4.31
C GLN A 296 4.38 13.59 4.55
N PHE A 297 3.79 14.44 3.70
CA PHE A 297 3.80 15.88 3.92
C PHE A 297 2.88 16.29 5.06
N CYS A 298 3.23 17.36 5.76
CA CYS A 298 2.26 18.05 6.60
C CYS A 298 1.12 18.60 5.71
N PRO A 299 -0.16 18.33 6.05
CA PRO A 299 -1.29 18.74 5.20
C PRO A 299 -1.42 20.25 4.98
N SER A 300 -0.83 21.05 5.87
CA SER A 300 -0.91 22.51 5.84
C SER A 300 0.37 23.22 5.38
N SER A 301 1.45 22.47 5.10
CA SER A 301 2.78 23.04 4.88
C SER A 301 3.60 22.21 3.90
N ALA A 302 4.08 22.85 2.83
CA ALA A 302 5.01 22.24 1.88
C ALA A 302 6.46 22.11 2.42
N GLN A 303 6.74 22.67 3.59
CA GLN A 303 8.09 22.67 4.18
C GLN A 303 8.22 21.69 5.34
N GLU A 304 7.12 21.17 5.85
CA GLU A 304 7.12 20.19 6.94
C GLU A 304 6.65 18.84 6.41
N PHE A 305 7.32 17.78 6.82
CA PHE A 305 6.99 16.40 6.45
C PHE A 305 7.54 15.44 7.49
N CYS A 306 7.09 14.19 7.44
CA CYS A 306 7.58 13.13 8.30
C CYS A 306 8.02 11.91 7.48
N SER A 307 8.80 11.06 8.11
CA SER A 307 9.24 9.78 7.58
C SER A 307 9.34 8.73 8.66
N VAL A 308 9.22 7.47 8.25
CA VAL A 308 9.37 6.29 9.10
C VAL A 308 10.20 5.22 8.39
N GLY A 309 10.80 4.29 9.13
CA GLY A 309 11.64 3.26 8.55
C GLY A 309 11.97 2.09 9.47
N ASP A 310 12.82 1.20 8.97
CA ASP A 310 13.26 -0.04 9.63
C ASP A 310 14.09 0.23 10.91
N ASP A 311 14.63 1.44 11.06
CA ASP A 311 15.29 1.89 12.29
C ASP A 311 14.31 2.17 13.45
N SER A 312 13.03 1.81 13.28
CA SER A 312 11.96 1.98 14.25
C SER A 312 11.73 3.44 14.68
N CYS A 313 12.14 4.41 13.85
CA CYS A 313 12.03 5.83 14.15
C CYS A 313 10.90 6.52 13.39
N LEU A 314 10.24 7.46 14.04
CA LEU A 314 9.43 8.50 13.39
C LEU A 314 10.23 9.81 13.40
N ILE A 315 10.50 10.37 12.23
CA ILE A 315 11.24 11.62 12.09
C ILE A 315 10.34 12.70 11.51
N LEU A 316 10.34 13.87 12.13
CA LEU A 316 9.73 15.08 11.59
C LEU A 316 10.83 16.01 11.07
N TRP A 317 10.59 16.56 9.90
CA TRP A 317 11.52 17.40 9.16
C TRP A 317 10.92 18.78 8.93
N ASP A 318 11.80 19.78 8.88
CA ASP A 318 11.46 21.13 8.42
C ASP A 318 12.52 21.58 7.41
N ALA A 319 12.12 21.65 6.13
CA ALA A 319 12.98 22.07 5.02
C ALA A 319 13.58 23.47 5.20
N ARG A 320 12.99 24.32 6.05
CA ARG A 320 13.52 25.65 6.38
C ARG A 320 14.65 25.59 7.40
N ALA A 321 14.65 24.56 8.25
CA ALA A 321 15.66 24.35 9.30
C ALA A 321 16.93 23.64 8.77
N GLY A 322 16.88 23.10 7.55
CA GLY A 322 17.99 22.42 6.90
C GLY A 322 17.64 20.96 6.59
N VAL A 323 18.66 20.11 6.46
CA VAL A 323 18.54 18.71 6.04
C VAL A 323 18.63 17.69 7.18
N THR A 324 18.67 18.17 8.42
CA THR A 324 18.74 17.35 9.63
C THR A 324 17.36 17.21 10.29
N PRO A 325 17.11 16.14 11.07
CA PRO A 325 15.86 15.97 11.80
C PRO A 325 15.49 17.19 12.64
N ALA A 326 14.24 17.66 12.53
CA ALA A 326 13.71 18.67 13.45
C ALA A 326 13.30 18.00 14.78
N VAL A 327 12.67 16.83 14.69
CA VAL A 327 12.37 15.95 15.82
C VAL A 327 12.60 14.50 15.39
N LYS A 328 13.26 13.70 16.21
CA LYS A 328 13.43 12.26 16.01
C LYS A 328 12.85 11.51 17.21
N VAL A 329 11.82 10.72 16.96
CA VAL A 329 11.20 9.81 17.94
C VAL A 329 11.85 8.44 17.74
N GLU A 330 12.82 8.14 18.58
CA GLU A 330 13.48 6.84 18.57
C GLU A 330 12.59 5.78 19.21
N LYS A 331 12.58 4.57 18.66
CA LYS A 331 11.74 3.46 19.16
C LYS A 331 10.28 3.86 19.25
N ALA A 332 9.78 4.49 18.18
CA ALA A 332 8.36 4.79 18.03
C ALA A 332 7.52 3.51 18.13
N HIS A 333 8.07 2.37 17.71
CA HIS A 333 7.53 1.01 17.87
C HIS A 333 8.61 0.03 18.37
N ASN A 334 8.22 -1.23 18.62
CA ASN A 334 9.14 -2.30 19.01
C ASN A 334 9.69 -3.13 17.83
N ALA A 335 9.34 -2.72 16.60
CA ALA A 335 9.80 -3.29 15.35
C ALA A 335 9.70 -2.21 14.25
N ASP A 336 10.12 -2.58 13.05
CA ASP A 336 10.15 -1.77 11.83
C ASP A 336 8.81 -1.03 11.60
N LEU A 337 8.88 0.23 11.17
CA LEU A 337 7.69 1.00 10.81
C LEU A 337 7.52 0.98 9.30
N HIS A 338 6.38 0.52 8.82
CA HIS A 338 6.11 0.39 7.37
C HIS A 338 5.30 1.53 6.79
N CYS A 339 4.56 2.28 7.61
CA CYS A 339 3.64 3.30 7.10
C CYS A 339 3.43 4.46 8.07
N VAL A 340 3.17 5.63 7.51
CA VAL A 340 2.87 6.87 8.25
C VAL A 340 1.78 7.66 7.54
N ASP A 341 0.88 8.27 8.30
CA ASP A 341 -0.04 9.27 7.75
C ASP A 341 -0.32 10.42 8.71
N TRP A 342 -0.49 11.61 8.15
CA TRP A 342 -0.64 12.86 8.89
C TRP A 342 -2.07 13.37 8.74
N ASN A 343 -2.76 13.55 9.87
CA ASN A 343 -4.19 13.86 9.86
C ASN A 343 -4.49 15.18 9.11
N PRO A 344 -5.33 15.14 8.05
CA PRO A 344 -5.64 16.30 7.22
C PRO A 344 -6.55 17.32 7.92
N HIS A 345 -7.21 16.94 9.02
CA HIS A 345 -8.13 17.77 9.79
C HIS A 345 -7.50 18.32 11.09
N ASP A 346 -6.57 17.59 11.71
CA ASP A 346 -5.78 18.05 12.86
C ASP A 346 -4.29 17.82 12.63
N VAL A 347 -3.58 18.89 12.26
CA VAL A 347 -2.15 18.88 11.97
C VAL A 347 -1.27 18.40 13.14
N ASN A 348 -1.82 18.19 14.33
CA ASN A 348 -1.06 17.69 15.45
C ASN A 348 -1.01 16.16 15.51
N LEU A 349 -1.91 15.45 14.81
CA LEU A 349 -2.02 14.00 14.91
C LEU A 349 -1.32 13.28 13.76
N ILE A 350 -0.49 12.31 14.11
CA ILE A 350 0.27 11.46 13.18
C ILE A 350 0.02 9.99 13.55
N LEU A 351 -0.22 9.14 12.55
CA LEU A 351 -0.33 7.69 12.71
C LEU A 351 0.93 7.01 12.17
N THR A 352 1.34 5.94 12.83
CA THR A 352 2.37 5.02 12.33
C THR A 352 1.92 3.58 12.48
N GLY A 353 2.21 2.73 11.49
CA GLY A 353 1.97 1.29 11.54
C GLY A 353 3.27 0.50 11.45
N SER A 354 3.33 -0.66 12.12
CA SER A 354 4.57 -1.40 12.33
C SER A 354 4.43 -2.91 12.14
N ALA A 355 5.57 -3.55 11.90
CA ALA A 355 5.78 -5.00 12.01
C ALA A 355 5.45 -5.57 13.41
N ASP A 356 5.29 -4.73 14.44
CA ASP A 356 4.83 -5.16 15.77
C ASP A 356 3.30 -5.38 15.86
N ASN A 357 2.60 -5.32 14.71
CA ASN A 357 1.17 -5.53 14.51
C ASN A 357 0.28 -4.40 15.05
N THR A 358 0.85 -3.25 15.38
CA THR A 358 0.11 -2.18 16.06
C THR A 358 0.16 -0.88 15.28
N VAL A 359 -0.84 -0.03 15.52
CA VAL A 359 -0.85 1.36 15.06
C VAL A 359 -0.65 2.26 16.25
N HIS A 360 0.28 3.19 16.18
CA HIS A 360 0.48 4.23 17.17
C HIS A 360 -0.04 5.57 16.66
N MET A 361 -0.65 6.35 17.55
CA MET A 361 -1.04 7.73 17.29
C MET A 361 -0.21 8.66 18.17
N PHE A 362 0.46 9.61 17.53
CA PHE A 362 1.28 10.62 18.18
C PHE A 362 0.63 12.00 18.08
N ASP A 363 0.82 12.80 19.12
CA ASP A 363 0.57 14.24 19.08
C ASP A 363 1.92 14.94 18.97
N ARG A 364 2.15 15.63 17.85
CA ARG A 364 3.44 16.27 17.55
C ARG A 364 3.85 17.30 18.61
N ARG A 365 2.89 17.88 19.35
CA ARG A 365 3.15 18.87 20.42
C ARG A 365 3.81 18.23 21.65
N ASN A 366 3.67 16.92 21.79
CA ASN A 366 4.20 16.14 22.90
C ASN A 366 5.47 15.36 22.54
N LEU A 367 5.96 15.47 21.30
CA LEU A 367 7.19 14.82 20.87
C LEU A 367 8.40 15.58 21.44
N THR A 368 9.32 14.85 22.05
CA THR A 368 10.55 15.42 22.60
C THR A 368 11.75 14.99 21.77
N SER A 369 12.74 15.87 21.61
CA SER A 369 13.98 15.59 20.87
C SER A 369 14.84 14.47 21.45
N GLY A 370 14.51 13.97 22.64
CA GLY A 370 15.20 12.86 23.31
C GLY A 370 14.59 11.48 23.03
N GLY A 371 13.74 11.35 22.02
CA GLY A 371 13.17 10.08 21.57
C GLY A 371 12.08 9.47 22.46
N ILE A 372 11.84 10.01 23.65
CA ILE A 372 10.85 9.47 24.59
C ILE A 372 9.57 10.32 24.52
N GLY A 373 8.82 10.14 23.43
CA GLY A 373 7.41 10.54 23.36
C GLY A 373 6.58 9.27 23.30
N SER A 374 5.88 8.91 24.37
CA SER A 374 4.92 7.80 24.31
C SER A 374 3.79 8.17 23.34
N PRO A 375 3.30 7.23 22.51
CA PRO A 375 2.13 7.50 21.70
C PRO A 375 0.95 7.87 22.60
N VAL A 376 0.09 8.78 22.11
CA VAL A 376 -1.17 9.16 22.77
C VAL A 376 -2.08 7.94 22.88
N HIS A 377 -2.06 7.07 21.86
CA HIS A 377 -2.76 5.80 21.89
C HIS A 377 -2.05 4.73 21.07
N LYS A 378 -2.23 3.49 21.49
CA LYS A 378 -1.80 2.28 20.78
C LYS A 378 -3.03 1.46 20.42
N PHE A 379 -3.28 1.29 19.13
CA PHE A 379 -4.37 0.49 18.60
C PHE A 379 -3.89 -0.93 18.36
N GLU A 380 -4.49 -1.88 19.09
CA GLU A 380 -4.20 -3.30 19.01
C GLU A 380 -5.41 -3.99 18.36
N GLY A 381 -5.21 -4.78 17.32
CA GLY A 381 -6.33 -5.43 16.63
C GLY A 381 -5.94 -6.19 15.37
N HIS A 382 -4.77 -5.87 14.81
CA HIS A 382 -4.12 -6.72 13.81
C HIS A 382 -3.36 -7.86 14.47
N SER A 383 -3.22 -8.95 13.72
CA SER A 383 -2.50 -10.16 14.13
C SER A 383 -1.20 -10.39 13.35
N ALA A 384 -0.88 -9.48 12.43
CA ALA A 384 0.34 -9.44 11.63
C ALA A 384 0.71 -7.98 11.29
N ALA A 385 1.83 -7.79 10.59
CA ALA A 385 2.42 -6.48 10.32
C ALA A 385 1.43 -5.52 9.65
N VAL A 386 1.37 -4.28 10.15
CA VAL A 386 0.55 -3.21 9.56
C VAL A 386 1.32 -2.58 8.41
N LEU A 387 0.75 -2.64 7.21
CA LEU A 387 1.40 -2.23 5.96
C LEU A 387 0.97 -0.85 5.47
N CYS A 388 -0.24 -0.42 5.80
CA CYS A 388 -0.76 0.89 5.38
C CYS A 388 -1.68 1.47 6.45
N VAL A 389 -1.58 2.78 6.68
CA VAL A 389 -2.49 3.57 7.51
C VAL A 389 -2.91 4.81 6.73
N GLN A 390 -4.19 5.18 6.79
CA GLN A 390 -4.69 6.41 6.17
C GLN A 390 -5.83 7.02 6.98
N TRP A 391 -5.70 8.29 7.32
CA TRP A 391 -6.79 9.09 7.86
C TRP A 391 -7.93 9.20 6.84
N SER A 392 -9.16 9.20 7.35
CA SER A 392 -10.32 9.53 6.54
C SER A 392 -10.21 10.98 6.06
N PRO A 393 -10.48 11.27 4.78
CA PRO A 393 -10.51 12.64 4.27
C PRO A 393 -11.78 13.40 4.66
N ASP A 394 -12.80 12.70 5.18
CA ASP A 394 -14.12 13.27 5.47
C ASP A 394 -14.38 13.41 6.98
N THR A 395 -13.78 12.54 7.80
CA THR A 395 -14.07 12.46 9.25
C THR A 395 -12.77 12.54 10.05
N SER A 396 -12.60 13.63 10.81
CA SER A 396 -11.37 13.95 11.55
C SER A 396 -10.90 12.89 12.54
N SER A 397 -11.82 12.10 13.08
CA SER A 397 -11.50 11.07 14.08
C SER A 397 -11.19 9.69 13.52
N VAL A 398 -11.49 9.46 12.24
CA VAL A 398 -11.54 8.14 11.63
C VAL A 398 -10.29 7.89 10.79
N PHE A 399 -9.78 6.67 10.84
CA PHE A 399 -8.71 6.21 9.97
C PHE A 399 -8.87 4.72 9.64
N GLY A 400 -8.21 4.28 8.56
CA GLY A 400 -8.08 2.88 8.19
C GLY A 400 -6.67 2.36 8.46
N SER A 401 -6.55 1.06 8.71
CA SER A 401 -5.27 0.34 8.72
C SER A 401 -5.41 -1.01 8.03
N SER A 402 -4.45 -1.37 7.19
CA SER A 402 -4.40 -2.66 6.50
C SER A 402 -3.12 -3.41 6.85
N ALA A 403 -3.19 -4.75 6.83
CA ALA A 403 -2.11 -5.58 7.34
C ALA A 403 -1.94 -6.91 6.60
N GLU A 404 -0.86 -7.61 6.95
CA GLU A 404 -0.53 -8.95 6.45
C GLU A 404 -1.51 -10.05 6.89
N ASP A 405 -2.40 -9.76 7.83
CA ASP A 405 -3.43 -10.69 8.29
C ASP A 405 -4.66 -10.76 7.35
N GLY A 406 -4.64 -9.98 6.27
CA GLY A 406 -5.73 -9.92 5.30
C GLY A 406 -6.97 -9.21 5.85
N ILE A 407 -6.78 -8.30 6.79
CA ILE A 407 -7.81 -7.46 7.38
C ILE A 407 -7.52 -5.99 7.10
N LEU A 408 -8.58 -5.23 6.84
CA LEU A 408 -8.55 -3.78 6.90
C LEU A 408 -9.49 -3.32 8.04
N ASN A 409 -8.91 -2.71 9.07
CA ASN A 409 -9.64 -2.17 10.20
C ASN A 409 -9.93 -0.68 9.97
N ILE A 410 -11.15 -0.25 10.27
CA ILE A 410 -11.52 1.16 10.39
C ILE A 410 -11.65 1.48 11.86
N TRP A 411 -11.02 2.58 12.28
CA TRP A 411 -10.93 3.03 13.65
C TRP A 411 -11.58 4.40 13.78
N ASP A 412 -12.08 4.71 14.97
CA ASP A 412 -12.56 6.02 15.38
C ASP A 412 -11.97 6.32 16.76
N HIS A 413 -10.96 7.19 16.79
CA HIS A 413 -10.22 7.44 18.04
C HIS A 413 -11.06 8.21 19.07
N GLU A 414 -12.13 8.92 18.65
CA GLU A 414 -13.06 9.56 19.58
C GLU A 414 -14.00 8.57 20.27
N LYS A 415 -14.03 7.30 19.82
CA LYS A 415 -14.77 6.21 20.48
C LYS A 415 -13.94 5.49 21.56
N ILE A 416 -12.65 5.79 21.68
CA ILE A 416 -11.81 5.24 22.74
C ILE A 416 -12.38 5.68 24.12
N GLY A 417 -12.58 4.71 25.01
CA GLY A 417 -13.02 4.98 26.39
C GLY A 417 -14.49 5.38 26.57
N LYS A 418 -15.27 5.53 25.49
CA LYS A 418 -16.73 5.69 25.59
C LYS A 418 -17.36 4.32 25.91
N LYS A 419 -18.06 4.20 27.05
CA LYS A 419 -18.86 3.01 27.34
C LYS A 419 -19.98 2.93 26.29
N GLN A 420 -20.03 1.84 25.52
CA GLN A 420 -21.21 1.57 24.70
C GLN A 420 -22.38 1.28 25.63
N ASP A 421 -23.38 2.16 25.68
CA ASP A 421 -24.61 1.98 26.46
C ASP A 421 -25.59 0.97 25.83
N ALA A 422 -25.15 0.17 24.86
CA ALA A 422 -26.01 -0.79 24.17
C ALA A 422 -26.17 -2.08 24.97
N ALA A 423 -27.38 -2.28 25.50
CA ALA A 423 -27.84 -3.49 26.14
C ALA A 423 -27.63 -4.73 25.25
N GLY A 424 -26.76 -5.64 25.71
CA GLY A 424 -26.74 -7.06 25.33
C GLY A 424 -26.21 -7.41 23.95
N SER A 425 -24.89 -7.45 23.75
CA SER A 425 -24.26 -8.36 22.76
C SER A 425 -22.75 -8.44 22.97
N ARG A 426 -22.11 -9.44 22.36
CA ARG A 426 -20.71 -9.91 22.46
C ARG A 426 -19.59 -8.89 22.13
N ALA A 427 -19.88 -7.58 22.10
CA ALA A 427 -18.94 -6.50 21.80
C ALA A 427 -17.90 -6.21 22.91
N ALA A 428 -18.00 -6.87 24.06
CA ALA A 428 -17.13 -6.63 25.22
C ALA A 428 -15.62 -6.88 24.98
N ASN A 429 -15.25 -7.53 23.87
CA ASN A 429 -13.86 -7.87 23.54
C ASN A 429 -13.32 -7.16 22.28
N ALA A 430 -14.07 -6.24 21.67
CA ALA A 430 -13.53 -5.47 20.55
C ALA A 430 -12.49 -4.45 21.07
N PRO A 431 -11.35 -4.27 20.37
CA PRO A 431 -10.39 -3.26 20.75
C PRO A 431 -10.98 -1.85 20.84
N PRO A 432 -10.53 -1.01 21.79
CA PRO A 432 -10.99 0.38 21.88
C PRO A 432 -10.81 1.14 20.56
N GLY A 433 -11.86 1.87 20.17
CA GLY A 433 -11.84 2.64 18.92
C GLY A 433 -12.03 1.82 17.64
N LEU A 434 -12.04 0.48 17.68
CA LEU A 434 -12.35 -0.32 16.49
C LEU A 434 -13.80 -0.06 16.07
N PHE A 435 -13.97 0.44 14.85
CA PHE A 435 -15.24 0.90 14.33
C PHE A 435 -15.85 -0.09 13.33
N PHE A 436 -15.04 -0.59 12.39
CA PHE A 436 -15.45 -1.58 11.39
C PHE A 436 -14.29 -2.48 11.00
N GLN A 437 -14.56 -3.71 10.59
CA GLN A 437 -13.54 -4.63 10.10
C GLN A 437 -13.95 -5.19 8.74
N HIS A 438 -13.14 -4.91 7.72
CA HIS A 438 -13.26 -5.49 6.41
C HIS A 438 -12.37 -6.74 6.31
N ALA A 439 -13.01 -7.89 6.14
CA ALA A 439 -12.37 -9.21 6.05
C ALA A 439 -12.59 -9.87 4.68
N GLY A 440 -12.71 -9.06 3.63
CA GLY A 440 -12.97 -9.51 2.26
C GLY A 440 -11.75 -10.03 1.51
N HIS A 441 -10.55 -9.85 2.03
CA HIS A 441 -9.32 -10.34 1.42
C HIS A 441 -8.84 -11.63 2.09
N ARG A 442 -8.30 -12.56 1.29
CA ARG A 442 -7.82 -13.87 1.77
C ARG A 442 -6.34 -13.87 2.18
N ASP A 443 -5.60 -12.86 1.77
CA ASP A 443 -4.18 -12.67 2.09
C ASP A 443 -3.91 -11.17 2.35
N LYS A 444 -2.63 -10.82 2.58
CA LYS A 444 -2.18 -9.47 2.94
C LYS A 444 -2.83 -8.37 2.08
N VAL A 445 -3.33 -7.33 2.74
CA VAL A 445 -3.89 -6.14 2.08
C VAL A 445 -2.77 -5.12 1.92
N VAL A 446 -2.27 -4.99 0.70
CA VAL A 446 -1.01 -4.30 0.39
C VAL A 446 -1.16 -2.78 0.28
N ASP A 447 -2.28 -2.30 -0.23
CA ASP A 447 -2.60 -0.86 -0.28
C ASP A 447 -4.12 -0.67 -0.24
N PHE A 448 -4.55 0.50 0.23
CA PHE A 448 -5.93 0.94 0.15
C PHE A 448 -5.99 2.46 0.01
N HIS A 449 -7.12 2.98 -0.47
CA HIS A 449 -7.34 4.40 -0.60
C HIS A 449 -8.79 4.79 -0.36
N TRP A 450 -8.99 5.82 0.47
CA TRP A 450 -10.28 6.47 0.66
C TRP A 450 -10.70 7.24 -0.59
N ASN A 451 -11.99 7.19 -0.93
CA ASN A 451 -12.55 7.99 -2.01
C ASN A 451 -12.98 9.37 -1.51
N THR A 452 -12.24 10.42 -1.88
CA THR A 452 -12.56 11.81 -1.52
C THR A 452 -13.81 12.36 -2.22
N SER A 453 -14.28 11.71 -3.29
CA SER A 453 -15.48 12.13 -4.05
C SER A 453 -16.75 11.41 -3.58
N ASP A 454 -16.63 10.35 -2.80
CA ASP A 454 -17.75 9.53 -2.32
C ASP A 454 -17.42 8.99 -0.91
N PRO A 455 -17.85 9.69 0.15
CA PRO A 455 -17.48 9.37 1.52
C PRO A 455 -17.77 7.91 1.91
N TRP A 456 -16.91 7.36 2.76
CA TRP A 456 -16.95 5.97 3.25
C TRP A 456 -16.69 4.88 2.19
N THR A 457 -16.43 5.24 0.94
CA THR A 457 -16.02 4.31 -0.09
C THR A 457 -14.50 4.15 -0.09
N ILE A 458 -14.04 2.91 -0.10
CA ILE A 458 -12.62 2.52 -0.10
C ILE A 458 -12.36 1.61 -1.30
N VAL A 459 -11.18 1.74 -1.90
CA VAL A 459 -10.59 0.70 -2.75
C VAL A 459 -9.44 0.05 -1.99
N SER A 460 -9.33 -1.28 -2.04
CA SER A 460 -8.25 -2.04 -1.43
C SER A 460 -7.77 -3.15 -2.38
N VAL A 461 -6.47 -3.45 -2.33
CA VAL A 461 -5.84 -4.52 -3.10
C VAL A 461 -5.12 -5.50 -2.18
N SER A 462 -5.10 -6.77 -2.55
CA SER A 462 -4.42 -7.83 -1.79
C SER A 462 -3.61 -8.76 -2.67
N ASP A 463 -2.65 -9.47 -2.05
CA ASP A 463 -1.75 -10.43 -2.72
C ASP A 463 -2.26 -11.88 -2.60
N ASP A 464 -3.57 -12.10 -2.69
CA ASP A 464 -4.20 -13.41 -2.54
C ASP A 464 -4.10 -14.30 -3.79
N CYS A 465 -2.98 -14.20 -4.50
CA CYS A 465 -2.69 -14.84 -5.79
C CYS A 465 -2.86 -16.36 -5.78
N GLU A 466 -2.47 -17.03 -4.69
CA GLU A 466 -2.62 -18.49 -4.55
C GLU A 466 -4.09 -18.92 -4.52
N SER A 467 -4.99 -18.05 -4.05
CA SER A 467 -6.41 -18.37 -3.89
C SER A 467 -7.25 -18.00 -5.12
N THR A 468 -6.79 -17.04 -5.92
CA THR A 468 -7.59 -16.44 -7.00
C THR A 468 -7.19 -16.89 -8.40
N ASN A 469 -6.17 -17.76 -8.51
CA ASN A 469 -5.57 -18.20 -9.79
C ASN A 469 -5.13 -17.02 -10.68
N GLY A 470 -4.75 -15.90 -10.07
CA GLY A 470 -4.41 -14.65 -10.73
C GLY A 470 -3.51 -13.76 -9.85
N GLY A 471 -3.52 -12.46 -10.12
CA GLY A 471 -2.72 -11.46 -9.42
C GLY A 471 -3.36 -10.89 -8.16
N GLY A 472 -4.15 -11.69 -7.46
CA GLY A 472 -4.90 -11.24 -6.29
C GLY A 472 -6.17 -10.44 -6.61
N THR A 473 -6.73 -9.81 -5.59
CA THR A 473 -8.06 -9.16 -5.64
C THR A 473 -7.99 -7.65 -5.43
N LEU A 474 -8.76 -6.94 -6.24
CA LEU A 474 -9.17 -5.56 -5.98
C LEU A 474 -10.62 -5.56 -5.48
N GLN A 475 -10.85 -4.92 -4.34
CA GLN A 475 -12.19 -4.71 -3.81
C GLN A 475 -12.49 -3.23 -3.68
N ILE A 476 -13.69 -2.86 -4.09
CA ILE A 476 -14.25 -1.52 -3.87
C ILE A 476 -15.47 -1.71 -2.99
N TRP A 477 -15.50 -1.02 -1.86
CA TRP A 477 -16.52 -1.27 -0.87
C TRP A 477 -16.89 -0.02 -0.10
N ARG A 478 -18.12 0.01 0.38
CA ARG A 478 -18.67 1.03 1.27
C ARG A 478 -19.47 0.33 2.34
N MET A 479 -19.12 0.59 3.59
CA MET A 479 -19.86 0.11 4.74
C MET A 479 -21.30 0.64 4.71
N ILE A 480 -22.24 -0.13 5.24
CA ILE A 480 -23.65 0.29 5.31
C ILE A 480 -23.81 1.56 6.16
N ASP A 481 -24.65 2.49 5.71
CA ASP A 481 -24.87 3.78 6.37
C ASP A 481 -25.39 3.69 7.81
N LEU A 482 -26.01 2.57 8.17
CA LEU A 482 -26.47 2.25 9.53
C LEU A 482 -25.30 2.17 10.54
N ILE A 483 -24.07 1.95 10.09
CA ILE A 483 -22.90 1.80 10.96
C ILE A 483 -22.31 3.16 11.36
N TYR A 484 -22.26 4.13 10.45
CA TYR A 484 -21.59 5.43 10.69
C TYR A 484 -22.53 6.60 10.95
N ARG A 485 -23.80 6.52 10.56
CA ARG A 485 -24.73 7.62 10.79
C ARG A 485 -25.08 7.76 12.28
N PRO A 486 -25.44 8.98 12.73
CA PRO A 486 -25.91 9.20 14.10
C PRO A 486 -27.10 8.29 14.42
N ALA A 487 -27.04 7.61 15.58
CA ALA A 487 -28.04 6.61 15.96
C ALA A 487 -29.47 7.15 15.98
N GLU A 488 -29.66 8.40 16.42
CA GLU A 488 -30.98 9.05 16.46
C GLU A 488 -31.59 9.20 15.06
N GLU A 489 -30.78 9.56 14.06
CA GLU A 489 -31.26 9.69 12.69
C GLU A 489 -31.61 8.33 12.07
N VAL A 490 -30.79 7.32 12.36
CA VAL A 490 -31.02 5.94 11.90
C VAL A 490 -32.33 5.40 12.50
N LEU A 491 -32.52 5.56 13.81
CA LEU A 491 -33.74 5.14 14.50
C LEU A 491 -34.97 5.87 13.96
N ALA A 492 -34.89 7.19 13.78
CA ALA A 492 -35.98 7.98 13.23
C ALA A 492 -36.35 7.59 11.78
N GLU A 493 -35.38 7.13 10.99
CA GLU A 493 -35.64 6.57 9.66
C GLU A 493 -36.26 5.18 9.72
N LEU A 494 -35.70 4.27 10.52
CA LEU A 494 -36.22 2.91 10.68
C LEU A 494 -37.67 2.91 11.18
N ASP A 495 -38.03 3.84 12.08
CA ASP A 495 -39.40 3.99 12.56
C ASP A 495 -40.39 4.35 11.43
N LYS A 496 -39.96 5.09 10.39
CA LYS A 496 -40.82 5.39 9.22
C LYS A 496 -41.13 4.12 8.41
N PHE A 497 -40.19 3.16 8.39
CA PHE A 497 -40.33 1.91 7.65
C PHE A 497 -40.77 0.73 8.52
N LYS A 498 -40.98 0.94 9.82
CA LYS A 498 -41.31 -0.10 10.79
C LYS A 498 -42.47 -1.01 10.35
N SER A 499 -43.55 -0.44 9.84
CA SER A 499 -44.70 -1.21 9.36
C SER A 499 -44.36 -2.12 8.16
N HIS A 500 -43.46 -1.66 7.28
CA HIS A 500 -42.99 -2.46 6.15
C HIS A 500 -42.05 -3.58 6.61
N ILE A 501 -41.09 -3.26 7.49
CA ILE A 501 -40.15 -4.24 8.05
C ILE A 501 -40.90 -5.37 8.77
N LEU A 502 -41.90 -5.04 9.58
CA LEU A 502 -42.74 -6.02 10.28
C LEU A 502 -43.61 -6.89 9.34
N ALA A 503 -43.85 -6.45 8.11
CA ALA A 503 -44.57 -7.23 7.10
C ALA A 503 -43.65 -8.18 6.33
N CYS A 504 -42.36 -7.86 6.20
CA CYS A 504 -41.36 -8.72 5.56
C CYS A 504 -41.11 -10.02 6.34
N ASP A 505 -41.31 -10.03 7.66
CA ASP A 505 -41.10 -11.19 8.55
C ASP A 505 -42.20 -12.28 8.42
N LYS A 506 -43.20 -12.06 7.55
CA LYS A 506 -44.36 -12.96 7.36
C LYS A 506 -44.33 -13.77 6.07
N ASN A 507 -43.29 -13.64 5.26
CA ASN A 507 -43.05 -14.43 4.04
C ASN A 507 -41.75 -15.21 4.19
#